data_AF-A0A7R8CHY5-F1
#
_entry.id   AF-A0A7R8CHY5-F1
#
_cell.length_a   1.000
_cell.length_b   1.000
_cell.length_c   1.000
_cell.angle_alpha   90.00
_cell.angle_beta   90.00
_cell.angle_gamma   90.00
#
_symmetry.space_group_name_H-M   'P 1'
#
loop_
_entity.id
_entity.type
_entity.pdbx_description
1 polymer ?
#
loop_
_entity_poly.entity_id
_entity_poly.type
_entity_poly.pdbx_seq_one_letter_code
_entity_poly.pdbx_strand_id
1 'polypeptide(L)'
;MGLAINRKIVLGVVNCPMIDQLFTAITGKGAFLNGEKLSVSDCRSLEKAMVICEVSCGENEAKKEANIGTMKNLLNNVQAIRCPGPAALDMCWIGAGYADSFFHFGIHCWDMAAGAIIIKEAGGVIMDPDGNDFDFMAKRCLCASSRELAEEMRKLIVSYKVDRDFPERLGEKNALWEYYDNIPDSMHRPRPHYQQKSFWDCGISCFIMILDEKDRKWMLNDNNIAKVCADEGFAQSTWTIDLCYLLKKFRIPFLFTTITKGVDPWKNYSEETYYDKVLQKDTERVIRRFEEAERNCISVQERSVPLSEIITHLAKAGPIIALVNANALRTFPSLDFSNYQGHYILVVGYDLQKKSIYFQDPSFKSSVNVASFCTI
;
A
#
# COMPACT_ATOMS: atom_id res chain seq x y z
N MET A 1 -16.81 15.72 -2.15
CA MET A 1 -15.38 15.63 -1.83
C MET A 1 -15.21 14.92 -0.49
N GLY A 2 -14.37 13.89 -0.42
CA GLY A 2 -14.00 13.24 0.84
C GLY A 2 -12.48 13.27 1.02
N LEU A 3 -12.00 13.50 2.24
CA LEU A 3 -10.59 13.40 2.60
C LEU A 3 -10.40 12.17 3.49
N ALA A 4 -9.51 11.28 3.08
CA ALA A 4 -9.11 10.13 3.88
C ALA A 4 -7.64 10.26 4.31
N ILE A 5 -7.38 10.06 5.60
CA ILE A 5 -6.03 9.97 6.17
C ILE A 5 -5.90 8.56 6.75
N ASN A 6 -4.85 7.82 6.38
CA ASN A 6 -4.63 6.44 6.83
C ASN A 6 -5.83 5.51 6.58
N ARG A 7 -6.43 5.58 5.38
CA ARG A 7 -7.65 4.84 4.99
C ARG A 7 -8.88 5.12 5.87
N LYS A 8 -8.84 6.15 6.73
CA LYS A 8 -10.01 6.61 7.49
C LYS A 8 -10.49 7.93 6.92
N ILE A 9 -11.77 8.01 6.61
CA ILE A 9 -12.40 9.24 6.12
C ILE A 9 -12.50 10.21 7.30
N VAL A 10 -11.86 11.38 7.17
CA VAL A 10 -11.77 12.40 8.23
C VAL A 10 -12.62 13.63 7.98
N LEU A 11 -12.95 13.91 6.72
CA LEU A 11 -13.73 15.07 6.29
C LEU A 11 -14.55 14.73 5.05
N GLY A 12 -15.79 15.25 5.01
CA GLY A 12 -16.70 15.09 3.89
C GLY A 12 -17.42 16.39 3.57
N VAL A 13 -17.54 16.71 2.29
CA VAL A 13 -18.31 17.85 1.77
C VAL A 13 -19.13 17.37 0.57
N VAL A 14 -20.44 17.56 0.63
CA VAL A 14 -21.36 17.30 -0.49
C VAL A 14 -22.17 18.56 -0.73
N ASN A 15 -22.11 19.10 -1.95
CA ASN A 15 -22.80 20.33 -2.32
C ASN A 15 -23.79 20.06 -3.45
N CYS A 16 -25.07 20.32 -3.22
CA CYS A 16 -26.10 20.37 -4.24
C CYS A 16 -26.55 21.81 -4.45
N PRO A 17 -25.97 22.56 -5.41
CA PRO A 17 -26.28 23.97 -5.61
C PRO A 17 -27.72 24.21 -6.10
N MET A 18 -28.33 23.23 -6.77
CA MET A 18 -29.68 23.36 -7.34
C MET A 18 -30.78 23.51 -6.28
N ILE A 19 -30.54 23.01 -5.06
CA ILE A 19 -31.47 23.08 -3.93
C ILE A 19 -30.82 23.73 -2.71
N ASP A 20 -29.70 24.43 -2.91
CA ASP A 20 -28.93 25.14 -1.88
C ASP A 20 -28.65 24.27 -0.64
N GLN A 21 -28.09 23.07 -0.86
CA GLN A 21 -27.73 22.15 0.22
C GLN A 21 -26.23 21.87 0.25
N LEU A 22 -25.55 22.43 1.25
CA LEU A 22 -24.15 22.16 1.55
C LEU A 22 -24.04 21.31 2.82
N PHE A 23 -23.75 20.03 2.63
CA PHE A 23 -23.45 19.09 3.70
C PHE A 23 -21.96 19.06 4.00
N THR A 24 -21.61 19.14 5.29
CA THR A 24 -20.22 19.06 5.75
C THR A 24 -20.11 18.19 6.99
N ALA A 25 -19.00 17.49 7.15
CA ALA A 25 -18.69 16.73 8.36
C ALA A 25 -17.19 16.62 8.58
N ILE A 26 -16.77 16.61 9.84
CA ILE A 26 -15.40 16.36 10.28
C ILE A 26 -15.46 15.37 11.44
N THR A 27 -14.56 14.39 11.46
CA THR A 27 -14.53 13.37 12.52
C THR A 27 -14.53 13.99 13.92
N GLY A 28 -15.50 13.59 14.74
CA GLY A 28 -15.67 14.05 16.12
C GLY A 28 -16.17 15.48 16.27
N LYS A 29 -16.64 16.13 15.19
CA LYS A 29 -17.16 17.50 15.20
C LYS A 29 -18.63 17.57 14.79
N GLY A 30 -19.25 16.45 14.43
CA GLY A 30 -20.62 16.42 13.93
C GLY A 30 -20.71 16.70 12.43
N ALA A 31 -21.93 16.52 11.92
CA ALA A 31 -22.31 16.83 10.55
C ALA A 31 -23.27 18.02 10.50
N PHE A 32 -23.22 18.79 9.42
CA PHE A 32 -23.97 20.03 9.25
C PHE A 32 -24.55 20.14 7.85
N LEU A 33 -25.74 20.73 7.74
CA LEU A 33 -26.36 21.19 6.49
C LEU A 33 -26.50 22.70 6.57
N ASN A 34 -25.82 23.44 5.69
CA ASN A 34 -25.81 24.91 5.67
C ASN A 34 -25.46 25.54 7.04
N GLY A 35 -24.61 24.87 7.82
CA GLY A 35 -24.20 25.31 9.16
C GLY A 35 -25.09 24.82 10.30
N GLU A 36 -26.26 24.26 10.02
CA GLU A 36 -27.16 23.67 11.02
C GLU A 36 -26.78 22.21 11.29
N LYS A 37 -26.73 21.82 12.57
CA LYS A 37 -26.30 20.47 12.96
C LYS A 37 -27.33 19.43 12.54
N LEU A 38 -26.84 18.33 11.97
CA LEU A 38 -27.65 17.20 11.53
C LEU A 38 -27.88 16.19 12.66
N SER A 39 -29.00 15.47 12.53
CA SER A 39 -29.31 14.24 13.25
C SER A 39 -30.12 13.35 12.33
N VAL A 40 -29.80 12.06 12.34
CA VAL A 40 -30.64 11.04 11.69
C VAL A 40 -32.02 10.95 12.35
N SER A 41 -32.96 10.26 11.70
CA SER A 41 -34.30 9.98 12.23
C SER A 41 -34.28 8.98 13.40
N ASP A 42 -35.36 8.95 14.18
CA ASP A 42 -35.57 7.97 15.24
C ASP A 42 -36.18 6.64 14.74
N CYS A 43 -36.20 6.39 13.43
CA CYS A 43 -36.78 5.17 12.88
C CYS A 43 -35.94 3.93 13.27
N ARG A 44 -36.61 2.88 13.73
CA ARG A 44 -36.01 1.60 14.18
C ARG A 44 -36.64 0.36 13.55
N SER A 45 -37.67 0.52 12.70
CA SER A 45 -38.49 -0.57 12.18
C SER A 45 -38.76 -0.41 10.69
N LEU A 46 -38.63 -1.50 9.91
CA LEU A 46 -38.86 -1.49 8.46
C LEU A 46 -40.20 -0.89 8.03
N GLU A 47 -41.30 -1.25 8.70
CA GLU A 47 -42.67 -0.87 8.32
C GLU A 47 -42.93 0.66 8.32
N LYS A 48 -42.07 1.43 9.01
CA LYS A 48 -42.10 2.90 9.09
C LYS A 48 -40.96 3.56 8.31
N ALA A 49 -40.08 2.76 7.71
CA ALA A 49 -38.89 3.26 7.06
C ALA A 49 -39.20 3.75 5.64
N MET A 50 -38.71 4.95 5.33
CA MET A 50 -38.53 5.42 3.97
C MET A 50 -37.15 4.99 3.47
N VAL A 51 -37.13 4.09 2.49
CA VAL A 51 -35.91 3.55 1.90
C VAL A 51 -35.61 4.26 0.58
N ILE A 52 -34.38 4.75 0.46
CA ILE A 52 -33.83 5.19 -0.82
C ILE A 52 -33.11 4.01 -1.49
N CYS A 53 -33.40 3.77 -2.76
CA CYS A 53 -32.66 2.82 -3.58
C CYS A 53 -32.47 3.36 -4.99
N GLU A 54 -31.37 2.96 -5.63
CA GLU A 54 -31.19 3.18 -7.06
C GLU A 54 -31.49 1.90 -7.84
N VAL A 55 -32.24 2.03 -8.92
CA VAL A 55 -32.46 0.93 -9.88
C VAL A 55 -31.49 1.11 -11.02
N SER A 56 -30.36 0.40 -10.98
CA SER A 56 -29.42 0.48 -12.10
C SER A 56 -29.86 -0.39 -13.28
N CYS A 57 -29.83 0.20 -14.47
CA CYS A 57 -30.01 -0.48 -15.75
C CYS A 57 -28.64 -0.88 -16.35
N GLY A 58 -28.57 -2.02 -17.06
CA GLY A 58 -27.34 -2.48 -17.70
C GLY A 58 -27.42 -3.94 -18.16
N GLU A 59 -26.34 -4.49 -18.70
CA GLU A 59 -26.32 -5.87 -19.26
C GLU A 59 -26.01 -6.96 -18.21
N ASN A 60 -25.69 -6.58 -16.97
CA ASN A 60 -25.36 -7.54 -15.92
C ASN A 60 -26.62 -8.20 -15.33
N GLU A 61 -26.89 -9.45 -15.75
CA GLU A 61 -28.06 -10.22 -15.28
C GLU A 61 -28.07 -10.48 -13.78
N ALA A 62 -26.92 -10.77 -13.16
CA ALA A 62 -26.84 -10.99 -11.70
C ALA A 62 -27.25 -9.74 -10.91
N LYS A 63 -26.85 -8.55 -11.40
CA LYS A 63 -27.28 -7.26 -10.84
C LYS A 63 -28.79 -7.05 -11.01
N LYS A 64 -29.36 -7.40 -12.16
CA LYS A 64 -30.81 -7.28 -12.41
C LYS A 64 -31.61 -8.18 -11.46
N GLU A 65 -31.23 -9.44 -11.34
CA GLU A 65 -31.90 -10.40 -10.47
C GLU A 65 -31.84 -9.96 -9.01
N ALA A 66 -30.68 -9.48 -8.55
CA ALA A 66 -30.51 -8.92 -7.21
C ALA A 66 -31.39 -7.67 -6.98
N ASN A 67 -31.47 -6.75 -7.95
CA ASN A 67 -32.32 -5.57 -7.87
C ASN A 67 -33.82 -5.95 -7.79
N ILE A 68 -34.26 -6.89 -8.63
CA ILE A 68 -35.65 -7.38 -8.65
C ILE A 68 -35.98 -8.09 -7.34
N GLY A 69 -35.12 -9.00 -6.88
CA GLY A 69 -35.29 -9.72 -5.63
C GLY A 69 -35.36 -8.78 -4.43
N THR A 70 -34.45 -7.81 -4.36
CA THR A 70 -34.44 -6.80 -3.29
C THR A 70 -35.69 -5.92 -3.34
N MET A 71 -36.09 -5.44 -4.51
CA MET A 71 -37.31 -4.63 -4.65
C MET A 71 -38.57 -5.39 -4.24
N LYS A 72 -38.68 -6.67 -4.60
CA LYS A 72 -39.79 -7.54 -4.17
C LYS A 72 -39.84 -7.68 -2.65
N ASN A 73 -38.69 -7.79 -1.99
CA ASN A 73 -38.62 -7.84 -0.53
C ASN A 73 -39.02 -6.49 0.09
N LEU A 74 -38.53 -5.37 -0.43
CA LEU A 74 -38.84 -4.04 0.10
C LEU A 74 -40.33 -3.70 -0.01
N LEU A 75 -40.97 -3.96 -1.15
CA LEU A 75 -42.37 -3.62 -1.41
C LEU A 75 -43.36 -4.17 -0.38
N ASN A 76 -42.99 -5.26 0.32
CA ASN A 76 -43.84 -5.89 1.33
C ASN A 76 -43.52 -5.47 2.77
N ASN A 77 -42.40 -4.80 3.00
CA ASN A 77 -41.85 -4.62 4.35
C ASN A 77 -41.61 -3.15 4.74
N VAL A 78 -41.58 -2.21 3.79
CA VAL A 78 -41.23 -0.81 4.06
C VAL A 78 -42.37 0.17 3.80
N GLN A 79 -42.35 1.33 4.45
CA GLN A 79 -43.40 2.34 4.30
C GLN A 79 -43.40 2.94 2.89
N ALA A 80 -42.21 3.27 2.39
CA ALA A 80 -42.05 3.95 1.11
C ALA A 80 -40.68 3.69 0.52
N ILE A 81 -40.62 3.63 -0.81
CA ILE A 81 -39.39 3.55 -1.59
C ILE A 81 -39.24 4.84 -2.40
N ARG A 82 -38.02 5.37 -2.47
CA ARG A 82 -37.65 6.56 -3.26
C ARG A 82 -36.39 6.29 -4.08
N CYS A 83 -36.24 7.00 -5.20
CA CYS A 83 -35.06 6.97 -6.06
C CYS A 83 -34.72 8.42 -6.49
N PRO A 84 -34.32 9.29 -5.55
CA PRO A 84 -34.34 10.74 -5.75
C PRO A 84 -33.04 11.34 -6.28
N GLY A 85 -31.87 10.75 -6.02
CA GLY A 85 -30.60 11.44 -6.26
C GLY A 85 -29.41 10.52 -6.47
N PRO A 86 -28.23 11.12 -6.66
CA PRO A 86 -26.97 10.39 -6.65
C PRO A 86 -26.64 9.91 -5.23
N ALA A 87 -26.04 8.72 -5.13
CA ALA A 87 -25.63 8.07 -3.87
C ALA A 87 -25.05 9.01 -2.79
N ALA A 88 -24.19 9.97 -3.15
CA ALA A 88 -23.61 10.90 -2.18
C ALA A 88 -24.68 11.77 -1.47
N LEU A 89 -25.70 12.23 -2.20
CA LEU A 89 -26.81 13.00 -1.63
C LEU A 89 -27.78 12.11 -0.87
N ASP A 90 -28.04 10.90 -1.36
CA ASP A 90 -28.91 9.93 -0.68
C ASP A 90 -28.37 9.63 0.73
N MET A 91 -27.07 9.40 0.87
CA MET A 91 -26.41 9.24 2.17
C MET A 91 -26.58 10.48 3.07
N CYS A 92 -26.45 11.68 2.51
CA CYS A 92 -26.61 12.92 3.25
C CYS A 92 -28.05 13.13 3.73
N TRP A 93 -29.04 12.73 2.94
CA TRP A 93 -30.44 12.79 3.32
C TRP A 93 -30.81 11.78 4.40
N ILE A 94 -30.14 10.63 4.48
CA ILE A 94 -30.23 9.78 5.69
C ILE A 94 -29.66 10.54 6.90
N GLY A 95 -28.48 11.14 6.75
CA GLY A 95 -27.85 11.97 7.77
C GLY A 95 -28.73 13.13 8.27
N ALA A 96 -29.55 13.70 7.38
CA ALA A 96 -30.49 14.77 7.70
C ALA A 96 -31.86 14.28 8.21
N GLY A 97 -32.08 12.97 8.29
CA GLY A 97 -33.35 12.39 8.73
C GLY A 97 -34.50 12.56 7.74
N TYR A 98 -34.22 12.85 6.47
CA TYR A 98 -35.25 12.94 5.41
C TYR A 98 -35.68 11.55 4.90
N ALA A 99 -34.82 10.56 5.07
CA ALA A 99 -35.10 9.14 4.83
C ALA A 99 -34.36 8.29 5.86
N ASP A 100 -34.70 7.01 5.94
CA ASP A 100 -34.29 6.15 7.06
C ASP A 100 -33.22 5.14 6.67
N SER A 101 -33.18 4.70 5.41
CA SER A 101 -32.13 3.80 4.93
C SER A 101 -31.83 3.99 3.45
N PHE A 102 -30.58 3.71 3.07
CA PHE A 102 -30.09 3.70 1.70
C PHE A 102 -29.13 2.53 1.52
N PHE A 103 -29.18 1.84 0.40
CA PHE A 103 -28.17 0.84 0.04
C PHE A 103 -27.85 0.91 -1.44
N HIS A 104 -26.61 0.53 -1.77
CA HIS A 104 -26.19 0.47 -3.16
C HIS A 104 -25.05 -0.52 -3.36
N PHE A 105 -25.03 -1.15 -4.54
CA PHE A 105 -23.93 -2.00 -5.02
C PHE A 105 -23.41 -1.48 -6.36
N GLY A 106 -22.09 -1.51 -6.54
CA GLY A 106 -21.42 -1.09 -7.76
C GLY A 106 -21.13 0.42 -7.85
N ILE A 107 -21.28 1.18 -6.76
CA ILE A 107 -20.81 2.58 -6.68
C ILE A 107 -19.35 2.63 -6.27
N HIS A 108 -18.67 3.72 -6.57
CA HIS A 108 -17.25 3.85 -6.36
C HIS A 108 -16.92 4.59 -5.06
N CYS A 109 -15.67 4.52 -4.63
CA CYS A 109 -15.17 5.17 -3.42
C CYS A 109 -15.43 6.67 -3.39
N TRP A 110 -15.39 7.34 -4.55
CA TRP A 110 -15.69 8.78 -4.65
C TRP A 110 -17.16 9.11 -4.46
N ASP A 111 -18.07 8.16 -4.72
CA ASP A 111 -19.52 8.31 -4.48
C ASP A 111 -19.85 8.20 -2.99
N MET A 112 -19.11 7.34 -2.27
CA MET A 112 -19.39 7.01 -0.88
C MET A 112 -18.63 7.85 0.13
N ALA A 113 -17.38 8.24 -0.16
CA ALA A 113 -16.46 8.75 0.86
C ALA A 113 -17.01 9.97 1.62
N ALA A 114 -17.58 10.94 0.93
CA ALA A 114 -18.12 12.13 1.57
C ALA A 114 -19.38 11.83 2.39
N GLY A 115 -20.33 11.09 1.81
CA GLY A 115 -21.60 10.73 2.48
C GLY A 115 -21.39 9.85 3.71
N ALA A 116 -20.41 8.94 3.66
CA ALA A 116 -20.10 8.00 4.74
C ALA A 116 -19.71 8.69 6.06
N ILE A 117 -18.90 9.74 6.02
CA ILE A 117 -18.55 10.49 7.24
C ILE A 117 -19.70 11.39 7.69
N ILE A 118 -20.51 11.91 6.75
CA ILE A 118 -21.67 12.75 7.06
C ILE A 118 -22.71 11.96 7.85
N ILE A 119 -23.12 10.78 7.36
CA ILE A 119 -24.09 9.94 8.09
C ILE A 119 -23.55 9.50 9.46
N LYS A 120 -22.27 9.13 9.52
CA LYS A 120 -21.64 8.69 10.77
C LYS A 120 -21.63 9.79 11.83
N GLU A 121 -21.24 11.01 11.45
CA GLU A 121 -21.21 12.16 12.36
C GLU A 121 -22.61 12.72 12.68
N ALA A 122 -23.62 12.42 11.86
CA ALA A 122 -25.03 12.68 12.16
C ALA A 122 -25.67 11.65 13.11
N GLY A 123 -24.92 10.62 13.53
CA GLY A 123 -25.41 9.58 14.45
C GLY A 123 -26.02 8.35 13.77
N GLY A 124 -25.93 8.26 12.45
CA GLY A 124 -26.39 7.09 11.70
C GLY A 124 -25.38 5.95 11.63
N VAL A 125 -25.78 4.89 10.96
CA VAL A 125 -24.98 3.69 10.73
C VAL A 125 -24.63 3.57 9.25
N ILE A 126 -23.38 3.23 8.97
CA ILE A 126 -22.92 2.78 7.66
C ILE A 126 -22.16 1.46 7.80
N MET A 127 -22.49 0.48 6.97
CA MET A 127 -21.91 -0.87 7.00
C MET A 127 -21.92 -1.53 5.63
N ASP A 128 -21.28 -2.69 5.53
CA ASP A 128 -21.41 -3.58 4.37
C ASP A 128 -22.78 -4.30 4.42
N PRO A 129 -23.53 -4.40 3.30
CA PRO A 129 -24.80 -5.12 3.28
C PRO A 129 -24.73 -6.59 3.77
N ASP A 130 -23.59 -7.24 3.64
CA ASP A 130 -23.40 -8.62 4.14
C ASP A 130 -23.17 -8.69 5.65
N GLY A 131 -23.11 -7.56 6.36
CA GLY A 131 -22.92 -7.50 7.82
C GLY A 131 -21.51 -7.14 8.28
N ASN A 132 -20.57 -6.96 7.35
CA ASN A 132 -19.19 -6.59 7.68
C ASN A 132 -19.05 -5.09 7.96
N ASP A 133 -17.88 -4.70 8.46
CA ASP A 133 -17.53 -3.28 8.58
C ASP A 133 -17.54 -2.58 7.22
N PHE A 134 -17.92 -1.31 7.23
CA PHE A 134 -17.94 -0.51 6.02
C PHE A 134 -16.53 -0.35 5.42
N ASP A 135 -16.41 -0.72 4.15
CA ASP A 135 -15.23 -0.51 3.33
C ASP A 135 -15.61 0.29 2.08
N PHE A 136 -15.21 1.55 2.06
CA PHE A 136 -15.52 2.48 0.96
C PHE A 136 -14.86 2.09 -0.37
N MET A 137 -14.04 1.04 -0.43
CA MET A 137 -13.44 0.51 -1.66
C MET A 137 -14.14 -0.77 -2.15
N ALA A 138 -15.06 -1.34 -1.37
CA ALA A 138 -15.76 -2.59 -1.68
C ALA A 138 -16.91 -2.42 -2.69
N LYS A 139 -17.14 -1.20 -3.17
CA LYS A 139 -18.25 -0.81 -4.05
C LYS A 139 -19.64 -1.16 -3.55
N ARG A 140 -19.84 -1.15 -2.24
CA ARG A 140 -21.13 -1.47 -1.63
C ARG A 140 -21.27 -0.81 -0.27
N CYS A 141 -22.49 -0.41 0.04
CA CYS A 141 -22.81 0.18 1.33
C CYS A 141 -24.28 -0.04 1.69
N LEU A 142 -24.53 -0.11 2.99
CA LEU A 142 -25.83 0.03 3.62
C LEU A 142 -25.72 1.15 4.66
N CYS A 143 -26.57 2.15 4.51
CA CYS A 143 -26.74 3.29 5.39
C CYS A 143 -28.11 3.19 6.06
N ALA A 144 -28.19 3.50 7.35
CA ALA A 144 -29.45 3.55 8.08
C ALA A 144 -29.41 4.57 9.23
N SER A 145 -30.57 5.04 9.65
CA SER A 145 -30.71 5.93 10.81
C SER A 145 -30.43 5.23 12.14
N SER A 146 -30.44 3.89 12.18
CA SER A 146 -30.15 3.10 13.38
C SER A 146 -29.54 1.74 13.07
N ARG A 147 -28.91 1.13 14.07
CA ARG A 147 -28.33 -0.22 13.93
C ARG A 147 -29.41 -1.27 13.77
N GLU A 148 -30.52 -1.13 14.49
CA GLU A 148 -31.69 -1.99 14.41
C GLU A 148 -32.24 -2.03 12.99
N LEU A 149 -32.48 -0.86 12.40
CA LEU A 149 -32.97 -0.76 11.02
C LEU A 149 -31.96 -1.33 10.01
N ALA A 150 -30.65 -1.10 10.21
CA ALA A 150 -29.63 -1.69 9.34
C ALA A 150 -29.65 -3.23 9.36
N GLU A 151 -29.79 -3.84 10.54
CA GLU A 151 -29.87 -5.29 10.70
C GLU A 151 -31.16 -5.88 10.13
N GLU A 152 -32.26 -5.12 10.12
CA GLU A 152 -33.47 -5.55 9.42
C GLU A 152 -33.33 -5.43 7.90
N MET A 153 -32.78 -4.30 7.42
CA MET A 153 -32.61 -4.02 5.99
C MET A 153 -31.74 -5.04 5.28
N ARG A 154 -30.62 -5.47 5.88
CA ARG A 154 -29.74 -6.50 5.28
C ARG A 154 -30.44 -7.84 5.03
N LYS A 155 -31.52 -8.16 5.75
CA LYS A 155 -32.31 -9.38 5.52
C LYS A 155 -33.15 -9.31 4.24
N LEU A 156 -33.45 -8.09 3.78
CA LEU A 156 -34.22 -7.84 2.56
C LEU A 156 -33.33 -7.71 1.33
N ILE A 157 -32.06 -7.33 1.51
CA ILE A 157 -31.10 -7.07 0.43
C ILE A 157 -30.56 -8.39 -0.15
N VAL A 158 -30.69 -8.54 -1.45
CA VAL A 158 -30.07 -9.64 -2.21
C VAL A 158 -28.72 -9.16 -2.72
N SER A 159 -27.64 -9.69 -2.15
CA SER A 159 -26.27 -9.35 -2.57
C SER A 159 -25.90 -10.00 -3.90
N TYR A 160 -25.09 -9.31 -4.69
CA TYR A 160 -24.40 -9.87 -5.85
C TYR A 160 -22.90 -9.51 -5.81
N LYS A 161 -22.09 -10.28 -6.54
CA LYS A 161 -20.64 -10.07 -6.56
C LYS A 161 -20.31 -8.77 -7.30
N VAL A 162 -19.55 -7.91 -6.65
CA VAL A 162 -18.94 -6.70 -7.21
C VAL A 162 -17.45 -6.71 -6.93
N ASP A 163 -16.67 -6.36 -7.94
CA ASP A 163 -15.23 -6.21 -7.79
C ASP A 163 -14.92 -4.86 -7.15
N ARG A 164 -13.95 -4.86 -6.24
CA ARG A 164 -13.47 -3.67 -5.54
C ARG A 164 -12.97 -2.60 -6.52
N ASP A 165 -12.91 -1.34 -6.09
CA ASP A 165 -12.35 -0.25 -6.91
C ASP A 165 -10.90 -0.48 -7.30
N PHE A 166 -10.14 -1.04 -6.37
CA PHE A 166 -8.76 -1.42 -6.58
C PHE A 166 -8.60 -2.84 -6.04
N PRO A 167 -7.89 -3.73 -6.76
CA PRO A 167 -7.59 -5.05 -6.24
C PRO A 167 -6.86 -4.90 -4.90
N GLU A 168 -7.24 -5.73 -3.92
CA GLU A 168 -6.40 -5.91 -2.72
C GLU A 168 -5.01 -6.27 -3.21
N ARG A 169 -3.98 -5.50 -2.82
CA ARG A 169 -2.61 -5.93 -3.09
C ARG A 169 -2.46 -7.31 -2.45
N LEU A 170 -2.18 -8.32 -3.26
CA LEU A 170 -1.94 -9.70 -2.83
C LEU A 170 -0.95 -9.68 -1.65
N GLY A 171 -1.47 -9.93 -0.44
CA GLY A 171 -0.74 -9.77 0.83
C GLY A 171 -1.48 -8.99 1.92
N GLU A 172 -2.52 -8.22 1.60
CA GLU A 172 -3.21 -7.31 2.55
C GLU A 172 -4.42 -7.91 3.31
N LYS A 173 -4.46 -9.23 3.57
CA LYS A 173 -5.53 -9.79 4.43
C LYS A 173 -5.30 -9.63 5.93
N ASN A 174 -4.17 -9.08 6.36
CA ASN A 174 -3.92 -8.59 7.72
C ASN A 174 -2.72 -7.62 7.69
N ALA A 175 -2.77 -6.55 8.49
CA ALA A 175 -1.66 -5.63 8.78
C ALA A 175 -1.23 -4.64 7.68
N LEU A 176 -1.90 -3.48 7.62
CA LEU A 176 -1.23 -2.23 7.20
C LEU A 176 -1.38 -1.07 8.18
N TRP A 177 -2.36 -1.09 9.09
CA TRP A 177 -2.49 -0.04 10.12
C TRP A 177 -1.99 -0.47 11.51
N GLU A 178 -1.90 -1.76 11.82
CA GLU A 178 -1.06 -2.25 12.95
C GLU A 178 0.46 -2.05 12.71
N TYR A 179 0.84 -1.55 11.52
CA TYR A 179 2.24 -1.39 11.13
C TYR A 179 2.89 -0.11 11.70
N TYR A 180 2.11 0.96 11.90
CA TYR A 180 2.62 2.23 12.46
C TYR A 180 2.27 2.47 13.93
N ASP A 181 1.28 1.78 14.50
CA ASP A 181 0.82 2.04 15.88
C ASP A 181 1.85 1.62 16.96
N ASN A 182 3.00 1.04 16.60
CA ASN A 182 4.04 0.58 17.53
C ASN A 182 5.48 0.74 17.00
N ILE A 183 5.74 1.66 16.04
CA ILE A 183 7.11 1.96 15.60
C ILE A 183 7.46 3.41 15.92
N PRO A 184 8.70 3.70 16.37
CA PRO A 184 9.08 5.06 16.73
C PRO A 184 9.07 5.99 15.51
N ASP A 185 8.77 7.27 15.73
CA ASP A 185 8.76 8.34 14.70
C ASP A 185 10.07 8.45 13.92
N SER A 186 11.18 8.09 14.57
CA SER A 186 12.48 7.96 13.94
C SER A 186 13.24 6.79 14.56
N MET A 187 14.00 6.10 13.74
CA MET A 187 14.90 5.06 14.20
C MET A 187 16.19 5.09 13.40
N HIS A 188 17.31 4.95 14.09
CA HIS A 188 18.62 4.89 13.46
C HIS A 188 19.46 3.78 14.11
N ARG A 189 19.90 2.80 13.32
CA ARG A 189 20.72 1.66 13.76
C ARG A 189 22.06 1.63 13.03
N PRO A 190 23.00 2.53 13.37
CA PRO A 190 24.27 2.62 12.66
C PRO A 190 25.03 1.29 12.73
N ARG A 191 25.67 0.92 11.62
CA ARG A 191 26.55 -0.25 11.54
C ARG A 191 28.01 0.19 11.40
N PRO A 192 28.99 -0.65 11.75
CA PRO A 192 30.38 -0.38 11.43
C PRO A 192 30.54 -0.19 9.93
N HIS A 193 30.99 1.00 9.54
CA HIS A 193 31.14 1.37 8.15
C HIS A 193 32.30 0.61 7.51
N TYR A 194 32.10 0.12 6.29
CA TYR A 194 33.16 -0.48 5.49
C TYR A 194 33.19 0.16 4.10
N GLN A 195 34.28 0.88 3.81
CA GLN A 195 34.46 1.52 2.51
C GLN A 195 34.80 0.48 1.44
N GLN A 196 34.13 0.58 0.29
CA GLN A 196 34.43 -0.25 -0.87
C GLN A 196 35.87 -0.03 -1.35
N LYS A 197 36.52 -1.10 -1.82
CA LYS A 197 37.93 -1.06 -2.27
C LYS A 197 38.05 -1.10 -3.78
N SER A 198 36.97 -1.35 -4.51
CA SER A 198 36.90 -1.46 -5.96
C SER A 198 35.61 -0.81 -6.49
N PHE A 199 35.42 -0.82 -7.81
CA PHE A 199 34.20 -0.26 -8.43
C PHE A 199 32.98 -1.19 -8.33
N TRP A 200 33.19 -2.48 -8.04
CA TRP A 200 32.17 -3.53 -8.12
C TRP A 200 31.79 -4.15 -6.77
N ASP A 201 32.52 -3.82 -5.70
CA ASP A 201 32.39 -4.44 -4.38
C ASP A 201 31.52 -3.63 -3.41
N CYS A 202 30.74 -2.64 -3.90
CA CYS A 202 29.80 -1.89 -3.05
C CYS A 202 28.74 -2.80 -2.41
N GLY A 203 28.23 -3.81 -3.13
CA GLY A 203 27.32 -4.81 -2.56
C GLY A 203 27.96 -5.67 -1.46
N ILE A 204 29.19 -6.13 -1.69
CA ILE A 204 29.98 -6.89 -0.70
C ILE A 204 30.27 -6.02 0.53
N SER A 205 30.54 -4.74 0.32
CA SER A 205 30.77 -3.78 1.40
C SER A 205 29.53 -3.62 2.27
N CYS A 206 28.34 -3.46 1.67
CA CYS A 206 27.07 -3.48 2.40
C CYS A 206 26.85 -4.80 3.16
N PHE A 207 27.19 -5.93 2.55
CA PHE A 207 27.15 -7.24 3.22
C PHE A 207 28.08 -7.31 4.43
N ILE A 208 29.31 -6.81 4.34
CA ILE A 208 30.27 -6.78 5.47
C ILE A 208 29.74 -5.92 6.63
N MET A 209 29.05 -4.81 6.34
CA MET A 209 28.49 -3.92 7.36
C MET A 209 27.37 -4.58 8.19
N ILE A 210 26.64 -5.56 7.63
CA ILE A 210 25.55 -6.24 8.35
C ILE A 210 25.99 -7.46 9.16
N LEU A 211 27.21 -7.99 8.90
CA LEU A 211 27.74 -9.14 9.62
C LEU A 211 27.90 -8.87 11.12
N ASP A 212 27.74 -9.92 11.91
CA ASP A 212 28.13 -9.89 13.32
C ASP A 212 29.66 -9.69 13.46
N GLU A 213 30.13 -9.41 14.67
CA GLU A 213 31.53 -9.09 14.88
C GLU A 213 32.49 -10.24 14.49
N LYS A 214 32.08 -11.49 14.74
CA LYS A 214 32.90 -12.67 14.50
C LYS A 214 33.05 -12.93 13.02
N ASP A 215 31.93 -12.97 12.30
CA ASP A 215 31.89 -13.21 10.86
C ASP A 215 32.48 -12.05 10.09
N ARG A 216 32.30 -10.81 10.57
CA ARG A 216 32.97 -9.63 10.00
C ARG A 216 34.48 -9.72 10.15
N LYS A 217 35.00 -10.02 11.35
CA LYS A 217 36.45 -10.20 11.57
C LYS A 217 37.00 -11.31 10.68
N TRP A 218 36.27 -12.42 10.56
CA TRP A 218 36.65 -13.50 9.66
C TRP A 218 36.69 -13.05 8.20
N MET A 219 35.66 -12.36 7.71
CA MET A 219 35.62 -11.82 6.34
C MET A 219 36.76 -10.84 6.07
N LEU A 220 37.11 -10.01 7.04
CA LEU A 220 38.14 -8.97 6.89
C LEU A 220 39.59 -9.49 7.00
N ASN A 221 39.79 -10.76 7.40
CA ASN A 221 41.12 -11.37 7.36
C ASN A 221 41.62 -11.53 5.92
N ASP A 222 42.94 -11.44 5.74
CA ASP A 222 43.58 -11.50 4.44
C ASP A 222 43.12 -12.72 3.62
N ASN A 223 42.80 -12.47 2.35
CA ASN A 223 42.35 -13.43 1.34
C ASN A 223 40.94 -14.01 1.49
N ASN A 224 40.23 -13.81 2.60
CA ASN A 224 38.89 -14.41 2.77
C ASN A 224 37.84 -13.81 1.83
N ILE A 225 37.84 -12.49 1.61
CA ILE A 225 36.95 -11.86 0.62
C ILE A 225 37.20 -12.46 -0.77
N ALA A 226 38.47 -12.49 -1.20
CA ALA A 226 38.83 -13.03 -2.52
C ALA A 226 38.43 -14.50 -2.67
N LYS A 227 38.64 -15.30 -1.63
CA LYS A 227 38.24 -16.71 -1.59
C LYS A 227 36.72 -16.87 -1.67
N VAL A 228 35.96 -16.11 -0.88
CA VAL A 228 34.49 -16.15 -0.91
C VAL A 228 33.96 -15.74 -2.28
N CYS A 229 34.51 -14.68 -2.86
CA CYS A 229 34.18 -14.26 -4.21
C CYS A 229 34.50 -15.36 -5.24
N ALA A 230 35.66 -16.00 -5.17
CA ALA A 230 36.02 -17.10 -6.05
C ALA A 230 35.10 -18.33 -5.89
N ASP A 231 34.83 -18.76 -4.66
CA ASP A 231 33.98 -19.92 -4.32
C ASP A 231 32.54 -19.71 -4.82
N GLU A 232 32.04 -18.48 -4.74
CA GLU A 232 30.69 -18.13 -5.19
C GLU A 232 30.64 -17.77 -6.69
N GLY A 233 31.79 -17.66 -7.36
CA GLY A 233 31.87 -17.27 -8.77
C GLY A 233 31.64 -15.77 -9.02
N PHE A 234 31.89 -14.92 -8.03
CA PHE A 234 31.96 -13.46 -8.15
C PHE A 234 33.35 -13.04 -8.60
N ALA A 235 33.50 -12.54 -9.84
CA ALA A 235 34.79 -12.05 -10.34
C ALA A 235 34.95 -10.55 -10.10
N GLN A 236 34.30 -9.71 -10.91
CA GLN A 236 34.39 -8.24 -10.86
C GLN A 236 33.00 -7.58 -10.96
N SER A 237 31.96 -8.30 -10.54
CA SER A 237 30.56 -7.91 -10.74
C SER A 237 29.68 -8.63 -9.73
N THR A 238 28.99 -7.84 -8.90
CA THR A 238 28.12 -8.31 -7.82
C THR A 238 26.68 -7.96 -8.14
N TRP A 239 25.80 -8.96 -8.18
CA TRP A 239 24.36 -8.79 -8.37
C TRP A 239 23.58 -9.02 -7.07
N THR A 240 22.32 -8.59 -7.00
CA THR A 240 21.55 -8.71 -5.75
C THR A 240 21.31 -10.18 -5.39
N ILE A 241 21.14 -11.05 -6.40
CA ILE A 241 21.02 -12.50 -6.18
C ILE A 241 22.32 -13.10 -5.62
N ASP A 242 23.47 -12.57 -5.98
CA ASP A 242 24.78 -13.00 -5.46
C ASP A 242 24.86 -12.78 -3.95
N LEU A 243 24.41 -11.60 -3.50
CA LEU A 243 24.32 -11.24 -2.09
C LEU A 243 23.36 -12.17 -1.32
N CYS A 244 22.28 -12.64 -1.95
CA CYS A 244 21.32 -13.56 -1.30
C CYS A 244 21.97 -14.90 -0.93
N TYR A 245 22.82 -15.44 -1.80
CA TYR A 245 23.56 -16.67 -1.50
C TYR A 245 24.62 -16.44 -0.41
N LEU A 246 25.26 -15.27 -0.37
CA LEU A 246 26.15 -14.90 0.75
C LEU A 246 25.37 -14.83 2.06
N LEU A 247 24.25 -14.11 2.09
CA LEU A 247 23.37 -14.05 3.26
C LEU A 247 22.97 -15.46 3.73
N LYS A 248 22.63 -16.34 2.80
CA LYS A 248 22.31 -17.75 3.08
C LYS A 248 23.50 -18.51 3.69
N LYS A 249 24.70 -18.38 3.10
CA LYS A 249 25.93 -19.05 3.54
C LYS A 249 26.30 -18.67 4.97
N PHE A 250 26.10 -17.40 5.33
CA PHE A 250 26.33 -16.86 6.68
C PHE A 250 25.09 -17.00 7.58
N ARG A 251 24.04 -17.71 7.12
CA ARG A 251 22.80 -17.98 7.88
C ARG A 251 22.10 -16.74 8.40
N ILE A 252 22.21 -15.63 7.67
CA ILE A 252 21.49 -14.39 7.96
C ILE A 252 20.07 -14.54 7.43
N PRO A 253 19.01 -14.36 8.25
CA PRO A 253 17.65 -14.33 7.76
C PRO A 253 17.44 -13.10 6.87
N PHE A 254 16.86 -13.28 5.68
CA PHE A 254 16.60 -12.18 4.77
C PHE A 254 15.31 -12.39 3.96
N LEU A 255 14.81 -11.29 3.42
CA LEU A 255 13.76 -11.25 2.41
C LEU A 255 14.34 -10.60 1.15
N PHE A 256 14.18 -11.25 -0.01
CA PHE A 256 14.60 -10.70 -1.28
C PHE A 256 13.40 -10.35 -2.15
N THR A 257 13.34 -9.09 -2.55
CA THR A 257 12.33 -8.52 -3.44
C THR A 257 13.02 -7.88 -4.65
N THR A 258 12.44 -8.02 -5.83
CA THR A 258 12.92 -7.41 -7.07
C THR A 258 11.75 -7.17 -8.02
N ILE A 259 11.82 -6.17 -8.89
CA ILE A 259 10.83 -5.98 -9.96
C ILE A 259 11.17 -6.76 -11.24
N THR A 260 12.38 -7.30 -11.33
CA THR A 260 12.87 -8.05 -12.49
C THR A 260 13.67 -9.25 -11.99
N LYS A 261 13.33 -10.44 -12.48
CA LYS A 261 14.15 -11.65 -12.28
C LYS A 261 15.15 -11.77 -13.43
N GLY A 262 16.42 -12.05 -13.09
CA GLY A 262 17.49 -12.15 -14.07
C GLY A 262 18.06 -10.79 -14.48
N VAL A 263 18.59 -10.72 -15.70
CA VAL A 263 19.09 -9.49 -16.33
C VAL A 263 17.95 -8.90 -17.16
N ASP A 264 17.68 -7.60 -17.02
CA ASP A 264 16.57 -6.92 -17.71
C ASP A 264 16.65 -7.12 -19.24
N PRO A 265 15.66 -7.80 -19.87
CA PRO A 265 15.66 -8.08 -21.29
C PRO A 265 15.25 -6.88 -22.17
N TRP A 266 14.76 -5.78 -21.58
CA TRP A 266 14.23 -4.61 -22.32
C TRP A 266 15.21 -3.47 -22.50
N LYS A 267 16.40 -3.54 -21.90
CA LYS A 267 17.53 -2.66 -22.27
C LYS A 267 18.42 -3.39 -23.26
N ASN A 268 18.41 -2.94 -24.51
CA ASN A 268 19.47 -3.25 -25.47
C ASN A 268 20.79 -2.67 -24.95
N TYR A 269 21.49 -3.40 -24.08
CA TYR A 269 22.87 -3.09 -23.67
C TYR A 269 23.86 -3.26 -24.86
N SER A 270 23.38 -3.64 -26.04
CA SER A 270 24.13 -3.85 -27.28
C SER A 270 24.76 -2.58 -27.88
N GLU A 271 24.46 -1.39 -27.36
CA GLU A 271 25.02 -0.12 -27.85
C GLU A 271 26.19 0.40 -26.98
N GLU A 272 26.44 -0.17 -25.80
CA GLU A 272 27.54 0.25 -24.93
C GLU A 272 28.72 -0.74 -25.00
N THR A 273 29.71 -0.41 -25.84
CA THR A 273 30.96 -1.15 -26.12
C THR A 273 31.83 -1.53 -24.90
N TYR A 274 31.43 -1.17 -23.69
CA TYR A 274 32.11 -1.52 -22.44
C TYR A 274 31.74 -2.93 -21.92
N TYR A 275 30.61 -3.51 -22.35
CA TYR A 275 29.97 -4.63 -21.64
C TYR A 275 30.02 -6.04 -22.29
N ASP A 276 30.41 -6.18 -23.55
CA ASP A 276 30.06 -7.35 -24.38
C ASP A 276 30.60 -8.72 -23.93
N LYS A 277 31.77 -8.82 -23.27
CA LYS A 277 32.32 -10.13 -22.84
C LYS A 277 32.09 -10.46 -21.37
N VAL A 278 31.90 -9.45 -20.52
CA VAL A 278 31.68 -9.63 -19.09
C VAL A 278 30.20 -9.90 -18.82
N LEU A 279 29.29 -9.25 -19.56
CA LEU A 279 27.85 -9.46 -19.38
C LEU A 279 27.40 -10.87 -19.74
N GLN A 280 27.98 -11.53 -20.76
CA GLN A 280 27.49 -12.86 -21.17
C GLN A 280 27.70 -13.92 -20.08
N LYS A 281 28.89 -13.96 -19.46
CA LYS A 281 29.20 -14.87 -18.35
C LYS A 281 28.44 -14.51 -17.07
N ASP A 282 28.28 -13.22 -16.78
CA ASP A 282 27.49 -12.75 -15.65
C ASP A 282 26.01 -13.09 -15.84
N THR A 283 25.48 -12.96 -17.05
CA THR A 283 24.08 -13.23 -17.39
C THR A 283 23.75 -14.71 -17.19
N GLU A 284 24.56 -15.62 -17.73
CA GLU A 284 24.39 -17.06 -17.52
C GLU A 284 24.40 -17.43 -16.04
N ARG A 285 25.36 -16.88 -15.28
CA ARG A 285 25.48 -17.08 -13.83
C ARG A 285 24.24 -16.57 -13.09
N VAL A 286 23.82 -15.34 -13.37
CA VAL A 286 22.71 -14.66 -12.69
C VAL A 286 21.40 -15.38 -12.98
N ILE A 287 21.12 -15.69 -14.25
CA ILE A 287 19.93 -16.46 -14.65
C ILE A 287 19.90 -17.81 -13.92
N ARG A 288 21.00 -18.56 -13.96
CA ARG A 288 21.09 -19.86 -13.27
C ARG A 288 20.84 -19.72 -11.76
N ARG A 289 21.40 -18.70 -11.11
CA ARG A 289 21.17 -18.43 -9.68
C ARG A 289 19.71 -18.11 -9.36
N PHE A 290 19.00 -17.40 -10.24
CA PHE A 290 17.56 -17.18 -10.08
C PHE A 290 16.76 -18.48 -10.26
N GLU A 291 17.08 -19.31 -11.25
CA GLU A 291 16.44 -20.62 -11.49
C GLU A 291 16.69 -21.62 -10.35
N GLU A 292 17.86 -21.55 -9.73
CA GLU A 292 18.27 -22.42 -8.63
C GLU A 292 17.85 -21.89 -7.25
N ALA A 293 17.39 -20.63 -7.14
CA ALA A 293 17.15 -19.96 -5.86
C ALA A 293 16.19 -20.74 -4.95
N GLU A 294 15.04 -21.16 -5.47
CA GLU A 294 14.02 -21.88 -4.69
C GLU A 294 14.55 -23.24 -4.20
N ARG A 295 15.27 -23.97 -5.06
CA ARG A 295 15.94 -25.24 -4.69
C ARG A 295 17.01 -25.05 -3.62
N ASN A 296 17.61 -23.87 -3.53
CA ASN A 296 18.59 -23.49 -2.50
C ASN A 296 17.95 -22.80 -1.27
N CYS A 297 16.61 -22.87 -1.14
CA CYS A 297 15.85 -22.23 -0.08
C CYS A 297 16.06 -20.71 0.01
N ILE A 298 16.16 -20.06 -1.14
CA ILE A 298 16.18 -18.60 -1.30
C ILE A 298 14.84 -18.19 -1.94
N SER A 299 14.00 -17.49 -1.17
CA SER A 299 12.72 -16.99 -1.67
C SER A 299 12.91 -15.68 -2.41
N VAL A 300 12.47 -15.62 -3.66
CA VAL A 300 12.52 -14.43 -4.53
C VAL A 300 11.11 -13.91 -4.76
N GLN A 301 10.80 -12.71 -4.29
CA GLN A 301 9.51 -12.07 -4.52
C GLN A 301 9.62 -11.05 -5.66
N GLU A 302 8.88 -11.29 -6.74
CA GLU A 302 8.86 -10.37 -7.88
C GLU A 302 7.76 -9.33 -7.72
N ARG A 303 8.10 -8.20 -7.11
CA ARG A 303 7.19 -7.09 -6.84
C ARG A 303 7.94 -5.81 -6.44
N SER A 304 7.29 -4.67 -6.60
CA SER A 304 7.74 -3.43 -5.96
C SER A 304 7.48 -3.49 -4.45
N VAL A 305 8.35 -2.83 -3.68
CA VAL A 305 8.20 -2.69 -2.23
C VAL A 305 7.70 -1.29 -1.90
N PRO A 306 6.54 -1.13 -1.23
CA PRO A 306 6.09 0.18 -0.80
C PRO A 306 6.95 0.70 0.35
N LEU A 307 7.08 2.03 0.43
CA LEU A 307 7.81 2.71 1.51
C LEU A 307 7.39 2.24 2.91
N SER A 308 6.10 1.97 3.13
CA SER A 308 5.59 1.48 4.42
C SER A 308 6.22 0.16 4.86
N GLU A 309 6.49 -0.74 3.91
CA GLU A 309 7.15 -2.01 4.18
C GLU A 309 8.64 -1.80 4.45
N ILE A 310 9.30 -0.91 3.71
CA ILE A 310 10.69 -0.49 3.95
C ILE A 310 10.84 0.04 5.39
N ILE A 311 10.02 1.01 5.76
CA ILE A 311 10.05 1.65 7.09
C ILE A 311 9.84 0.63 8.20
N THR A 312 8.89 -0.28 8.04
CA THR A 312 8.59 -1.23 9.09
C THR A 312 9.60 -2.36 9.17
N HIS A 313 10.14 -2.78 8.03
CA HIS A 313 11.27 -3.70 8.01
C HIS A 313 12.47 -3.09 8.75
N LEU A 314 12.78 -1.82 8.48
CA LEU A 314 13.79 -1.08 9.24
C LEU A 314 13.47 -1.11 10.73
N ALA A 315 12.24 -0.73 11.12
CA ALA A 315 11.81 -0.67 12.52
C ALA A 315 11.91 -2.02 13.26
N LYS A 316 11.47 -3.11 12.62
CA LYS A 316 11.25 -4.40 13.30
C LYS A 316 12.33 -5.44 13.03
N ALA A 317 12.87 -5.50 11.82
CA ALA A 317 13.74 -6.59 11.38
C ALA A 317 15.22 -6.16 11.31
N GLY A 318 15.54 -5.09 10.60
CA GLY A 318 16.94 -4.74 10.39
C GLY A 318 17.21 -3.86 9.17
N PRO A 319 18.50 -3.68 8.83
CA PRO A 319 18.92 -2.83 7.72
C PRO A 319 18.58 -3.45 6.37
N ILE A 320 18.53 -2.61 5.33
CA ILE A 320 18.18 -3.02 3.96
C ILE A 320 19.38 -2.75 3.05
N ILE A 321 19.80 -3.75 2.27
CA ILE A 321 20.73 -3.53 1.16
C ILE A 321 19.90 -3.14 -0.06
N ALA A 322 20.05 -1.91 -0.54
CA ALA A 322 19.29 -1.39 -1.67
C ALA A 322 20.22 -1.12 -2.85
N LEU A 323 19.81 -1.55 -4.05
CA LEU A 323 20.43 -1.15 -5.31
C LEU A 323 19.71 0.11 -5.80
N VAL A 324 20.43 1.21 -5.93
CA VAL A 324 19.87 2.51 -6.32
C VAL A 324 20.63 3.10 -7.50
N ASN A 325 20.06 4.13 -8.12
CA ASN A 325 20.80 4.93 -9.10
C ASN A 325 21.70 5.93 -8.36
N ALA A 326 23.02 5.80 -8.48
CA ALA A 326 24.00 6.66 -7.83
C ALA A 326 23.80 8.15 -8.15
N ASN A 327 23.30 8.47 -9.34
CA ASN A 327 23.03 9.86 -9.73
C ASN A 327 21.85 10.43 -8.96
N ALA A 328 20.79 9.65 -8.73
CA ALA A 328 19.64 10.06 -7.93
C ALA A 328 19.98 10.32 -6.45
N LEU A 329 21.05 9.70 -5.93
CA LEU A 329 21.58 9.98 -4.59
C LEU A 329 22.39 11.28 -4.51
N ARG A 330 23.06 11.68 -5.60
CA ARG A 330 24.03 12.79 -5.62
C ARG A 330 23.41 14.14 -5.97
N THR A 331 22.32 14.16 -6.74
CA THR A 331 21.75 15.40 -7.29
C THR A 331 20.37 15.72 -6.72
N PHE A 332 20.33 16.57 -5.70
CA PHE A 332 19.26 17.56 -5.56
C PHE A 332 19.90 18.94 -5.85
N PRO A 333 19.47 19.73 -6.87
CA PRO A 333 18.26 19.64 -7.70
C PRO A 333 18.58 19.68 -9.22
N SER A 334 19.01 18.58 -9.84
CA SER A 334 19.13 18.51 -11.31
C SER A 334 18.55 17.20 -11.84
N LEU A 335 17.51 17.33 -12.67
CA LEU A 335 16.71 16.30 -13.34
C LEU A 335 17.46 15.62 -14.51
N ASP A 336 18.78 15.45 -14.44
CA ASP A 336 19.52 14.77 -15.51
C ASP A 336 19.63 13.27 -15.19
N PHE A 337 18.61 12.51 -15.61
CA PHE A 337 18.51 11.05 -15.44
C PHE A 337 19.21 10.26 -16.56
N SER A 338 20.00 10.93 -17.40
CA SER A 338 20.43 10.38 -18.70
C SER A 338 21.32 9.14 -18.60
N ASN A 339 22.07 8.94 -17.52
CA ASN A 339 22.89 7.73 -17.32
C ASN A 339 22.56 7.02 -15.99
N TYR A 340 22.09 5.77 -16.06
CA TYR A 340 21.87 4.92 -14.88
C TYR A 340 23.21 4.36 -14.40
N GLN A 341 23.57 4.62 -13.14
CA GLN A 341 24.71 3.99 -12.50
C GLN A 341 24.24 3.22 -11.26
N GLY A 342 24.13 1.89 -11.39
CA GLY A 342 23.72 1.03 -10.27
C GLY A 342 24.75 1.09 -9.13
N HIS A 343 24.28 1.33 -7.91
CA HIS A 343 25.12 1.41 -6.72
C HIS A 343 24.40 0.85 -5.49
N TYR A 344 25.10 0.03 -4.70
CA TYR A 344 24.53 -0.53 -3.48
C TYR A 344 24.78 0.39 -2.29
N ILE A 345 23.73 0.60 -1.51
CA ILE A 345 23.78 1.30 -0.22
C ILE A 345 23.14 0.45 0.87
N LEU A 346 23.52 0.74 2.12
CA LEU A 346 22.90 0.12 3.29
C LEU A 346 21.98 1.10 3.99
N VAL A 347 20.67 0.89 3.91
CA VAL A 347 19.69 1.69 4.65
C VAL A 347 19.63 1.19 6.09
N VAL A 348 19.88 2.09 7.04
CA VAL A 348 20.06 1.78 8.48
C VAL A 348 19.04 2.47 9.38
N GLY A 349 18.12 3.26 8.81
CA GLY A 349 17.11 3.95 9.59
C GLY A 349 16.21 4.88 8.80
N TYR A 350 15.33 5.56 9.52
CA TYR A 350 14.37 6.52 8.98
C TYR A 350 14.00 7.63 9.99
N ASP A 351 13.40 8.69 9.47
CA ASP A 351 12.80 9.80 10.20
C ASP A 351 11.50 10.20 9.47
N LEU A 352 10.36 9.88 10.07
CA LEU A 352 9.03 10.11 9.47
C LEU A 352 8.69 11.60 9.38
N GLN A 353 9.13 12.39 10.37
CA GLN A 353 8.87 13.83 10.41
C GLN A 353 9.64 14.55 9.30
N LYS A 354 10.90 14.18 9.08
CA LYS A 354 11.75 14.73 8.01
C LYS A 354 11.51 14.08 6.65
N LYS A 355 10.68 13.04 6.59
CA LYS A 355 10.44 12.23 5.39
C LYS A 355 11.74 11.71 4.76
N SER A 356 12.65 11.21 5.59
CA SER A 356 14.00 10.85 5.18
C SER A 356 14.45 9.50 5.73
N ILE A 357 15.40 8.89 5.04
CA ILE A 357 16.09 7.66 5.43
C ILE A 357 17.54 7.96 5.84
N TYR A 358 18.05 7.15 6.76
CA TYR A 358 19.47 7.10 7.10
C TYR A 358 20.10 5.93 6.35
N PHE A 359 21.19 6.18 5.62
CA PHE A 359 21.91 5.13 4.88
C PHE A 359 23.42 5.29 4.99
N GLN A 360 24.15 4.20 4.81
CA GLN A 360 25.60 4.15 4.70
C GLN A 360 25.97 3.83 3.27
N ASP A 361 26.80 4.68 2.69
CA ASP A 361 27.24 4.56 1.31
C ASP A 361 28.71 4.09 1.30
N PRO A 362 28.99 2.87 0.79
CA PRO A 362 30.34 2.31 0.72
C PRO A 362 31.36 3.17 -0.04
N SER A 363 30.94 4.10 -0.91
CA SER A 363 31.85 4.98 -1.64
C SER A 363 32.53 6.03 -0.76
N PHE A 364 31.96 6.36 0.40
CA PHE A 364 32.49 7.38 1.31
C PHE A 364 33.30 6.78 2.47
N LYS A 365 34.21 7.57 3.05
CA LYS A 365 35.16 7.11 4.09
C LYS A 365 34.52 6.85 5.46
N SER A 366 33.54 7.67 5.87
CA SER A 366 32.70 7.41 7.05
C SER A 366 31.63 8.50 7.21
N SER A 367 30.41 8.24 6.77
CA SER A 367 29.25 9.04 7.18
C SER A 367 27.97 8.22 7.03
N VAL A 368 27.08 8.35 8.02
CA VAL A 368 25.66 8.09 7.79
C VAL A 368 25.14 9.28 7.00
N ASN A 369 24.61 9.00 5.82
CA ASN A 369 24.02 9.98 4.92
C ASN A 369 22.50 10.00 5.09
N VAL A 370 21.88 11.10 4.68
CA VAL A 370 20.43 11.29 4.74
C VAL A 370 19.92 11.49 3.31
N ALA A 371 18.88 10.74 2.93
CA ALA A 371 18.20 10.92 1.66
C ALA A 371 16.68 11.04 1.89
N SER A 372 15.99 11.68 0.96
CA SER A 372 14.52 11.78 0.96
C SER A 372 13.89 10.41 0.69
N PHE A 373 12.67 10.18 1.18
CA PHE A 373 11.88 9.01 0.83
C PHE A 373 11.63 8.84 -0.68
N CYS A 374 11.74 9.90 -1.47
CA CYS A 374 11.59 9.81 -2.93
C CYS A 374 12.82 9.22 -3.64
N THR A 375 13.93 8.98 -2.94
CA THR A 375 15.20 8.54 -3.54
C THR A 375 15.38 7.02 -3.56
N ILE A 376 14.60 6.26 -2.77
CA ILE A 376 14.67 4.78 -2.67
C ILE A 376 13.39 4.11 -3.12
#